data_AF-A0A1R0GZQ5-F1
#
_entry.id   AF-A0A1R0GZQ5-F1
#
_cell.length_a   1.000
_cell.length_b   1.000
_cell.length_c   1.000
_cell.angle_alpha   90.00
_cell.angle_beta   90.00
_cell.angle_gamma   90.00
#
_symmetry.space_group_name_H-M   'P 1'
#
loop_
_entity.id
_entity.type
_entity.pdbx_description
1 polymer ?
#
loop_
_entity_poly.entity_id
_entity_poly.type
_entity_poly.pdbx_seq_one_letter_code
_entity_poly.pdbx_strand_id
1 'polypeptide(L)'
;MNGTIKLPEATKFSVMVGKYQSFMASMEFYFWDKPETLANERIKIIFLCTNLRGPAENWFGTLLTSKSRCVYSYSSLEDVLKKNLSGFTNK
;
A
#
# COMPACT_ATOMS: atom_id res chain seq x y z
N MET A 1 -5.73 28.46 -19.83
CA MET A 1 -6.19 27.05 -19.89
C MET A 1 -5.75 26.39 -18.59
N ASN A 2 -6.65 26.28 -17.60
CA ASN A 2 -6.36 25.56 -16.36
C ASN A 2 -6.45 24.06 -16.64
N GLY A 3 -5.34 23.46 -17.06
CA GLY A 3 -5.20 22.02 -17.16
C GLY A 3 -5.10 21.45 -15.75
N THR A 4 -6.23 21.27 -15.07
CA THR A 4 -6.27 20.47 -13.85
C THR A 4 -5.91 19.05 -14.24
N ILE A 5 -4.66 18.67 -13.97
CA ILE A 5 -4.22 17.28 -14.08
C ILE A 5 -5.11 16.50 -13.12
N LYS A 6 -6.11 15.79 -13.67
CA LYS A 6 -6.88 14.82 -12.89
C LYS A 6 -5.94 13.66 -12.61
N LEU A 7 -5.43 13.60 -11.40
CA LEU A 7 -4.76 12.41 -10.91
C LEU A 7 -5.74 11.25 -11.03
N PRO A 8 -5.29 10.09 -11.56
CA PRO A 8 -6.16 8.94 -11.69
C PRO A 8 -6.72 8.62 -10.31
N GLU A 9 -8.05 8.60 -10.15
CA GLU A 9 -8.70 8.22 -8.89
C GLU A 9 -8.12 6.92 -8.37
N ALA A 10 -8.06 6.78 -7.04
CA ALA A 10 -7.36 5.69 -6.37
C ALA A 10 -8.03 4.41 -6.83
N THR A 11 -7.43 3.78 -7.82
CA THR A 11 -8.01 2.62 -8.48
C THR A 11 -7.95 1.56 -7.41
N LYS A 12 -9.11 1.20 -6.83
CA LYS A 12 -9.20 0.23 -5.74
C LYS A 12 -8.51 -1.04 -6.22
N PHE A 13 -7.28 -1.26 -5.75
CA PHE A 13 -6.40 -2.28 -6.30
C PHE A 13 -6.87 -3.65 -5.82
N SER A 14 -7.44 -4.44 -6.73
CA SER A 14 -7.54 -5.88 -6.53
C SER A 14 -6.15 -6.46 -6.75
N VAL A 15 -5.51 -6.93 -5.68
CA VAL A 15 -4.18 -7.54 -5.71
C VAL A 15 -4.26 -8.82 -6.55
N MET A 16 -4.08 -8.69 -7.86
CA MET A 16 -3.73 -9.82 -8.71
C MET A 16 -2.22 -10.03 -8.61
N VAL A 17 -1.85 -11.29 -8.47
CA VAL A 17 -0.48 -11.80 -8.52
C VAL A 17 0.29 -11.15 -9.68
N GLY A 18 1.51 -10.66 -9.41
CA GLY A 18 2.38 -10.04 -10.41
C GLY A 18 2.33 -8.51 -10.51
N LYS A 19 1.48 -7.82 -9.74
CA LYS A 19 1.34 -6.35 -9.80
C LYS A 19 1.97 -5.57 -8.64
N TYR A 20 2.85 -6.18 -7.84
CA TYR A 20 3.47 -5.53 -6.66
C TYR A 20 4.17 -4.21 -6.99
N GLN A 21 5.01 -4.19 -8.04
CA GLN A 21 5.70 -2.95 -8.47
C GLN A 21 4.71 -1.88 -8.92
N SER A 22 3.69 -2.23 -9.70
CA SER A 22 2.67 -1.28 -10.15
C SER A 22 1.82 -0.74 -8.99
N PHE A 23 1.55 -1.57 -7.99
CA PHE A 23 0.86 -1.17 -6.76
C PHE A 23 1.71 -0.18 -5.96
N MET A 24 2.98 -0.50 -5.68
CA MET A 24 3.87 0.38 -4.95
C MET A 24 4.09 1.71 -5.68
N ALA A 25 4.29 1.69 -7.00
CA ALA A 25 4.39 2.91 -7.80
C ALA A 25 3.13 3.79 -7.69
N SER A 26 1.95 3.17 -7.69
CA SER A 26 0.71 3.91 -7.47
C SER A 26 0.66 4.54 -6.08
N MET A 27 1.08 3.84 -5.03
CA MET A 27 1.12 4.38 -3.66
C MET A 27 2.10 5.56 -3.56
N GLU A 28 3.28 5.45 -4.14
CA GLU A 28 4.28 6.53 -4.15
C GLU A 28 3.79 7.78 -4.89
N PHE A 29 3.07 7.64 -6.01
CA PHE A 29 2.44 8.79 -6.66
C PHE A 29 1.40 9.48 -5.76
N TYR A 30 0.64 8.71 -4.99
CA TYR A 30 -0.31 9.27 -4.02
C TYR A 30 0.39 10.01 -2.87
N PHE A 31 1.48 9.44 -2.35
CA PHE A 31 2.27 10.08 -1.28
C PHE A 31 2.97 11.35 -1.77
N TRP A 32 3.44 11.34 -3.01
CA TRP A 32 4.06 12.51 -3.65
C TRP A 32 3.07 13.65 -3.86
N ASP A 33 1.83 13.34 -4.27
CA ASP A 33 0.79 14.35 -4.51
C ASP A 33 0.27 14.99 -3.21
N LYS A 34 0.26 14.25 -2.11
CA LYS A 34 -0.32 14.70 -0.82
C LYS A 34 0.66 14.61 0.35
N PRO A 35 1.82 15.29 0.28
CA PRO A 35 2.89 15.14 1.25
C PRO A 35 2.47 15.59 2.66
N GLU A 36 1.62 16.61 2.77
CA GLU A 36 1.13 17.17 4.04
C GLU A 36 0.11 16.29 4.76
N THR A 37 -0.73 15.56 4.02
CA THR A 37 -1.68 14.59 4.60
C THR A 37 -0.98 13.29 4.99
N LEU A 38 0.08 12.93 4.27
CA LEU A 38 0.74 11.63 4.36
C LEU A 38 2.12 11.70 5.03
N ALA A 39 2.48 12.83 5.65
CA ALA A 39 3.69 12.95 6.49
C ALA A 39 3.67 12.00 7.70
N ASN A 40 2.48 11.56 8.13
CA ASN A 40 2.33 10.62 9.24
C ASN A 40 2.40 9.17 8.73
N GLU A 41 3.38 8.41 9.23
CA GLU A 41 3.58 7.00 8.86
C GLU A 41 2.32 6.15 9.06
N ARG A 42 1.54 6.39 10.12
CA ARG A 42 0.30 5.65 10.35
C ARG A 42 -0.72 5.90 9.25
N ILE A 43 -0.79 7.14 8.72
CA ILE A 43 -1.71 7.47 7.63
C ILE A 43 -1.24 6.79 6.34
N LYS A 44 0.07 6.77 6.05
CA LYS A 44 0.61 6.01 4.91
C LYS A 44 0.28 4.52 5.00
N ILE A 45 0.48 3.93 6.17
CA ILE A 45 0.18 2.53 6.45
C ILE A 45 -1.31 2.23 6.26
N ILE A 46 -2.20 3.03 6.86
CA ILE A 46 -3.65 2.88 6.69
C ILE A 46 -4.05 3.03 5.22
N PHE A 47 -3.51 4.03 4.52
CA PHE A 47 -3.82 4.26 3.12
C PHE A 47 -3.39 3.08 2.25
N LEU A 48 -2.17 2.58 2.42
CA LEU A 48 -1.69 1.40 1.71
C LEU A 48 -2.61 0.19 1.98
N CYS A 49 -2.98 -0.02 3.23
CA CYS A 49 -3.69 -1.23 3.64
C CYS A 49 -5.17 -1.23 3.30
N THR A 50 -5.82 -0.07 3.33
CA THR A 50 -7.20 0.09 2.85
C THR A 50 -7.34 -0.10 1.34
N ASN A 51 -6.21 -0.03 0.61
CA ASN A 51 -6.12 -0.35 -0.81
C ASN A 51 -5.74 -1.82 -1.09
N LEU A 52 -5.47 -2.63 -0.05
CA LEU A 52 -5.36 -4.09 -0.19
C LEU A 52 -6.75 -4.72 -0.31
N ARG A 53 -6.84 -5.85 -1.01
CA ARG A 53 -8.07 -6.64 -1.16
C ARG A 53 -7.78 -8.13 -1.07
N GLY A 54 -8.77 -8.90 -0.62
CA GLY A 54 -8.72 -10.36 -0.63
C GLY A 54 -7.69 -10.93 0.36
N PRO A 55 -6.87 -11.93 -0.03
CA PRO A 55 -5.91 -12.56 0.88
C PRO A 55 -4.91 -11.58 1.51
N ALA A 56 -4.52 -10.51 0.80
CA ALA A 56 -3.60 -9.50 1.32
C ALA A 56 -4.22 -8.64 2.43
N GLU A 57 -5.52 -8.34 2.31
CA GLU A 57 -6.29 -7.62 3.34
C GLU A 57 -6.39 -8.46 4.62
N ASN A 58 -6.73 -9.75 4.49
CA ASN A 58 -6.79 -10.67 5.63
C ASN A 58 -5.42 -10.82 6.31
N TRP A 59 -4.34 -10.97 5.54
CA TRP A 59 -2.99 -11.04 6.06
C TRP A 59 -2.57 -9.76 6.78
N PHE A 60 -2.89 -8.59 6.25
CA PHE A 60 -2.61 -7.35 6.97
C PHE A 60 -3.43 -7.23 8.26
N GLY A 61 -4.69 -7.69 8.24
CA GLY A 61 -5.52 -7.79 9.43
C GLY A 61 -4.86 -8.63 10.54
N THR A 62 -4.19 -9.73 10.19
CA THR A 62 -3.46 -10.54 11.19
C THR A 62 -2.20 -9.85 11.72
N LEU A 63 -1.52 -9.04 10.92
CA LEU A 63 -0.39 -8.22 11.38
C LEU A 63 -0.82 -7.16 12.41
N LEU A 64 -1.98 -6.53 12.19
CA LEU A 64 -2.55 -5.57 13.14
C LEU A 64 -2.96 -6.24 14.46
N THR A 65 -3.69 -7.36 14.39
CA THR A 65 -4.17 -8.06 15.59
C THR A 65 -3.02 -8.66 16.41
N SER A 66 -1.97 -9.14 15.73
CA SER A 66 -0.74 -9.61 16.37
C SER A 66 0.17 -8.49 16.90
N LYS A 67 -0.20 -7.22 16.70
CA LYS A 67 0.60 -6.04 17.07
C LYS A 67 2.03 -6.13 16.51
N SER A 68 2.17 -6.67 15.30
CA SER A 68 3.48 -6.87 14.67
C SER A 68 4.24 -5.55 14.60
N ARG A 69 5.54 -5.58 14.89
CA ARG A 69 6.37 -4.36 14.90
C ARG A 69 6.41 -3.65 13.54
N CYS A 70 6.18 -4.37 12.44
CA CYS A 70 6.19 -3.78 11.10
C CYS A 70 5.04 -2.82 10.83
N VAL A 71 3.93 -2.84 11.59
CA VAL A 71 2.78 -1.96 11.37
C VAL A 71 2.95 -0.54 11.95
N TYR A 72 4.10 -0.26 12.57
CA TYR A 72 4.40 1.04 13.18
C TYR A 72 5.37 1.89 12.37
N SER A 73 5.97 1.35 11.32
CA SER A 73 6.89 2.06 10.44
C SER A 73 6.61 1.68 9.00
N TYR A 74 6.51 2.68 8.13
CA TYR A 74 6.15 2.45 6.73
C TYR A 74 7.24 1.63 6.01
N SER A 75 8.52 1.93 6.27
CA SER A 75 9.65 1.18 5.69
C SER A 75 9.67 -0.29 6.14
N SER A 76 9.41 -0.54 7.43
CA SER A 76 9.32 -1.91 7.95
C SER A 76 8.16 -2.69 7.34
N LEU A 77 7.03 -2.02 7.08
CA LEU A 77 5.89 -2.63 6.42
C LEU A 77 6.19 -2.92 4.95
N GLU A 78 6.85 -2.01 4.25
CA GLU A 78 7.24 -2.15 2.85
C GLU A 78 8.16 -3.37 2.64
N ASP A 79 9.16 -3.57 3.49
CA ASP A 79 10.05 -4.73 3.44
C ASP A 79 9.28 -6.05 3.59
N VAL A 80 8.35 -6.08 4.54
CA VAL A 80 7.50 -7.24 4.81
C VAL A 80 6.54 -7.49 3.63
N LEU A 81 5.96 -6.43 3.06
CA LEU A 81 5.12 -6.50 1.87
C LEU A 81 5.90 -7.04 0.68
N LYS A 82 7.10 -6.51 0.41
CA LYS A 82 7.97 -6.96 -0.68
C LYS A 82 8.27 -8.45 -0.54
N LYS A 83 8.65 -8.90 0.66
CA LYS A 83 8.99 -10.30 0.93
C LYS A 83 7.79 -11.24 0.77
N ASN A 84 6.61 -10.84 1.23
CA ASN A 84 5.42 -11.70 1.17
C ASN A 84 4.75 -11.66 -0.21
N LEU A 85 4.58 -10.48 -0.81
CA LEU A 85 3.88 -10.28 -2.09
C LEU A 85 4.70 -10.72 -3.31
N SER A 86 6.03 -10.65 -3.25
CA SER A 86 6.87 -11.29 -4.28
C SER A 86 6.71 -12.82 -4.28
N GLY A 87 6.42 -13.44 -3.12
CA GLY A 87 6.17 -14.87 -2.99
C GLY A 87 4.81 -15.35 -3.51
N PHE A 88 3.82 -14.47 -3.65
CA PHE A 88 2.52 -14.80 -4.25
C PHE A 88 2.58 -15.06 -5.76
N THR A 89 3.75 -14.91 -6.40
CA THR A 89 3.97 -15.12 -7.85
C THR A 89 4.01 -16.59 -8.29
N ASN A 90 4.16 -17.55 -7.38
CA ASN A 90 4.36 -18.97 -7.73
C ASN A 90 3.61 -19.93 -6.78
N LYS A 91 2.28 -19.83 -6.69
CA LYS A 91 1.44 -20.93 -6.19
C LYS A 91 0.15 -21.04 -6.98
#